data_AF-A0A5K7Z947-F1
#
_entry.id   AF-A0A5K7Z947-F1
#
_cell.length_a   1.000
_cell.length_b   1.000
_cell.length_c   1.000
_cell.angle_alpha   90.00
_cell.angle_beta   90.00
_cell.angle_gamma   90.00
#
_symmetry.space_group_name_H-M   'P 1'
#
loop_
_entity.id
_entity.type
_entity.pdbx_description
1 polymer ?
#
loop_
_entity_poly.entity_id
_entity_poly.type
_entity_poly.pdbx_seq_one_letter_code
_entity_poly.pdbx_strand_id
1 'polypeptide(L)'
;MKKRHVGWWRVSTFFICALFLLGGLCIMANQSMAKNKSVAHKAAFALYAKKCLGCHDSVADPEKPGRTRDDWHLVVNVMHKYGMDLTADEADMIVDLLYDLRQGMEREAG
;
A
#
# COMPACT_ATOMS: atom_id res chain seq x y z
N MET A 1 9.69 63.23 -2.05
CA MET A 1 10.20 61.87 -1.75
C MET A 1 9.09 60.84 -1.98
N LYS A 2 9.20 59.98 -2.99
CA LYS A 2 8.12 59.06 -3.43
C LYS A 2 8.47 57.63 -2.98
N LYS A 3 7.73 57.10 -2.00
CA LYS A 3 8.01 55.79 -1.36
C LYS A 3 7.74 54.64 -2.33
N ARG A 4 8.75 53.79 -2.54
CA ARG A 4 8.72 52.59 -3.40
C ARG A 4 8.03 51.43 -2.67
N HIS A 5 6.70 51.44 -2.58
CA HIS A 5 5.94 50.38 -1.89
C HIS A 5 5.57 49.16 -2.79
N VAL A 6 5.96 49.16 -4.06
CA VAL A 6 5.44 48.20 -5.07
C VAL A 6 6.30 46.91 -5.18
N GLY A 7 7.48 46.86 -4.56
CA GLY A 7 8.43 45.74 -4.73
C GLY A 7 8.19 44.54 -3.81
N TRP A 8 7.79 44.77 -2.56
CA TRP A 8 7.78 43.71 -1.54
C TRP A 8 6.58 42.76 -1.67
N TRP A 9 5.42 43.28 -2.06
CA TRP A 9 4.22 42.46 -2.30
C TRP A 9 4.40 41.53 -3.52
N ARG A 10 5.00 42.03 -4.61
CA ARG A 10 5.23 41.23 -5.83
C ARG A 10 6.21 40.07 -5.59
N VAL A 11 7.25 40.28 -4.79
CA VAL A 11 8.23 39.23 -4.47
C VAL A 11 7.61 38.17 -3.55
N SER A 12 6.84 38.57 -2.53
CA SER A 12 6.13 37.61 -1.66
C SER A 12 5.12 36.75 -2.42
N THR A 13 4.34 37.33 -3.35
CA THR A 13 3.36 36.55 -4.13
C THR A 13 4.03 35.53 -5.04
N PHE A 14 5.18 35.86 -5.64
CA PHE A 14 5.95 34.92 -6.47
C PHE A 14 6.48 33.74 -5.64
N PHE A 15 7.02 33.99 -4.44
CA PHE A 15 7.52 32.93 -3.57
C PHE A 15 6.40 32.00 -3.07
N ILE A 16 5.23 32.55 -2.73
CA ILE A 16 4.07 31.75 -2.28
C ILE A 16 3.53 30.87 -3.41
N CYS A 17 3.41 31.40 -4.63
CA CYS A 17 2.98 30.61 -5.79
C CYS A 17 3.97 29.49 -6.14
N ALA A 18 5.29 29.75 -6.05
CA ALA A 18 6.31 28.74 -6.30
C ALA A 18 6.26 27.60 -5.27
N LEU A 19 6.04 27.93 -3.99
CA LEU A 19 5.85 26.94 -2.92
C LEU A 19 4.57 26.10 -3.11
N PHE A 20 3.46 26.73 -3.52
CA PHE A 20 2.21 26.02 -3.81
C PHE A 20 2.33 25.07 -5.01
N LEU A 21 3.03 25.47 -6.07
CA LEU A 21 3.27 24.62 -7.24
C LEU A 21 4.17 23.42 -6.91
N LEU A 22 5.24 23.63 -6.14
CA LEU A 22 6.14 22.54 -5.74
C LEU A 22 5.46 21.59 -4.75
N GLY A 23 4.70 22.12 -3.78
CA GLY A 23 3.92 21.33 -2.83
C GLY A 23 2.80 20.52 -3.49
N GLY A 24 2.13 21.09 -4.49
CA GLY A 24 1.08 20.39 -5.27
C GLY A 24 1.60 19.16 -6.01
N LEU A 25 2.82 19.22 -6.58
CA LEU A 25 3.43 18.11 -7.30
C LEU A 25 3.71 16.89 -6.38
N CYS A 26 4.19 17.15 -5.15
CA CYS A 26 4.44 16.11 -4.15
C CYS A 26 3.15 15.42 -3.68
N ILE A 27 2.05 16.15 -3.56
CA ILE A 27 0.75 15.59 -3.13
C ILE A 27 0.19 14.66 -4.23
N MET A 28 0.27 15.07 -5.51
CA MET A 28 -0.23 14.24 -6.62
C MET A 28 0.57 12.94 -6.78
N ALA A 29 1.90 13.00 -6.62
CA ALA A 29 2.74 11.80 -6.66
C ALA A 29 2.35 10.80 -5.57
N ASN A 30 2.09 11.27 -4.34
CA ASN A 30 1.71 10.39 -3.22
C ASN A 30 0.33 9.73 -3.46
N GLN A 31 -0.64 10.47 -3.99
CA GLN A 31 -1.95 9.90 -4.34
C GLN A 31 -1.86 8.82 -5.42
N SER A 32 -0.98 8.99 -6.42
CA SER A 32 -0.77 7.98 -7.45
C SER A 32 -0.24 6.65 -6.90
N MET A 33 0.67 6.70 -5.92
CA MET A 33 1.23 5.52 -5.25
C MET A 33 0.21 4.83 -4.35
N ALA A 34 -0.56 5.60 -3.58
CA ALA A 34 -1.61 5.06 -2.72
C ALA A 34 -2.71 4.34 -3.52
N LYS A 35 -3.12 4.92 -4.65
CA LYS A 35 -4.09 4.29 -5.55
C LYS A 35 -3.53 3.01 -6.17
N ASN A 36 -2.26 3.01 -6.58
CA ASN A 36 -1.62 1.81 -7.13
C ASN A 36 -1.54 0.69 -6.08
N LYS A 37 -1.10 1.01 -4.85
CA LYS A 37 -1.08 0.04 -3.73
C LYS A 37 -2.48 -0.52 -3.45
N SER A 38 -3.52 0.31 -3.45
CA SER A 38 -4.90 -0.15 -3.24
C SER A 38 -5.37 -1.13 -4.34
N VAL A 39 -5.06 -0.85 -5.61
CA VAL A 39 -5.41 -1.76 -6.71
C VAL A 39 -4.66 -3.08 -6.59
N ALA A 40 -3.36 -3.04 -6.31
CA ALA A 40 -2.55 -4.24 -6.08
C ALA A 40 -3.08 -5.05 -4.89
N HIS A 41 -3.45 -4.39 -3.79
CA HIS A 41 -4.01 -5.04 -2.60
C HIS A 41 -5.34 -5.72 -2.89
N LYS A 42 -6.22 -5.11 -3.70
CA LYS A 42 -7.48 -5.74 -4.13
C LYS A 42 -7.24 -6.99 -4.98
N ALA A 43 -6.28 -6.93 -5.90
CA ALA A 43 -5.91 -8.08 -6.72
C ALA A 43 -5.33 -9.21 -5.86
N ALA A 44 -4.43 -8.88 -4.92
CA ALA A 44 -3.86 -9.83 -3.98
C ALA A 44 -4.94 -10.47 -3.09
N PHE A 45 -5.90 -9.69 -2.59
CA PHE A 45 -7.01 -10.22 -1.79
C PHE A 45 -7.92 -11.15 -2.60
N ALA A 46 -8.21 -10.83 -3.86
CA ALA A 46 -8.99 -11.72 -4.73
C ALA A 46 -8.27 -13.05 -4.98
N LEU A 47 -6.95 -13.00 -5.17
CA LEU A 47 -6.12 -14.19 -5.32
C LEU A 47 -6.09 -15.01 -4.02
N TYR A 48 -5.90 -14.36 -2.87
CA TYR A 48 -5.97 -14.97 -1.54
C TYR A 48 -7.32 -15.67 -1.32
N ALA A 49 -8.43 -14.99 -1.61
CA ALA A 49 -9.77 -15.56 -1.47
C ALA A 49 -9.94 -16.81 -2.33
N LYS A 50 -9.42 -16.79 -3.56
CA LYS A 50 -9.50 -17.93 -4.48
C LYS A 50 -8.62 -19.10 -4.05
N LYS A 51 -7.39 -18.83 -3.59
CA LYS A 51 -6.35 -19.85 -3.40
C LYS A 51 -6.30 -20.38 -1.97
N CYS A 52 -6.54 -19.53 -0.98
CA CYS A 52 -6.40 -19.86 0.43
C CYS A 52 -7.75 -20.23 1.06
N LEU A 53 -8.85 -19.54 0.69
CA LEU A 53 -10.16 -19.77 1.31
C LEU A 53 -10.93 -20.97 0.75
N GLY A 54 -10.39 -21.65 -0.25
CA GLY A 54 -10.96 -22.91 -0.74
C GLY A 54 -10.87 -24.05 0.29
N CYS A 55 -9.91 -23.96 1.21
CA CYS A 55 -9.71 -24.96 2.28
C CYS A 55 -9.69 -24.34 3.69
N HIS A 56 -9.50 -23.02 3.81
CA HIS A 56 -9.46 -22.33 5.10
C HIS A 56 -10.61 -21.33 5.24
N ASP A 57 -11.22 -21.28 6.41
CA ASP A 57 -12.18 -20.21 6.71
C ASP A 57 -11.48 -18.87 6.99
N SER A 58 -10.26 -18.92 7.52
CA SER A 58 -9.39 -17.77 7.76
C SER A 58 -7.92 -18.20 7.88
N VAL A 59 -7.00 -17.37 7.37
CA VAL A 59 -5.55 -17.60 7.45
C VAL A 59 -4.86 -16.54 8.31
N ALA A 60 -5.25 -15.27 8.17
CA ALA A 60 -4.66 -14.13 8.86
C ALA A 60 -5.47 -13.70 10.10
N ASP A 61 -5.61 -14.59 11.08
CA ASP A 61 -6.32 -14.30 12.34
C ASP A 61 -5.65 -13.16 13.14
N PRO A 62 -6.31 -12.01 13.34
CA PRO A 62 -5.74 -10.85 14.02
C PRO A 62 -5.46 -11.09 15.51
N GLU A 63 -6.14 -12.05 16.15
CA GLU A 63 -5.99 -12.33 17.59
C GLU A 63 -4.71 -13.12 17.91
N LYS A 64 -4.09 -13.75 16.91
CA LYS A 64 -2.83 -14.48 17.07
C LYS A 64 -1.62 -13.52 17.08
N PRO A 65 -0.43 -13.93 17.56
CA PRO A 65 0.81 -13.16 17.40
C PRO A 65 1.26 -13.03 15.95
N GLY A 66 1.62 -11.81 15.52
CA GLY A 66 2.08 -11.50 14.16
C GLY A 66 3.22 -12.42 13.67
N ARG A 67 3.31 -12.58 12.35
CA ARG A 67 4.39 -13.32 11.69
C ARG A 67 5.24 -12.37 10.87
N THR A 68 6.53 -12.68 10.73
CA THR A 68 7.38 -11.95 9.79
C THR A 68 6.99 -12.28 8.35
N ARG A 69 7.45 -11.46 7.39
CA ARG A 69 7.25 -11.75 5.97
C ARG A 69 7.88 -13.10 5.58
N ASP A 70 9.05 -13.42 6.13
CA ASP A 70 9.75 -14.68 5.84
C ASP A 70 8.99 -15.88 6.40
N ASP A 71 8.40 -15.75 7.60
CA ASP A 71 7.53 -16.79 8.15
C ASP A 71 6.33 -17.06 7.24
N TRP A 72 5.74 -16.02 6.65
CA TRP A 72 4.65 -16.16 5.70
C TRP A 72 5.11 -16.83 4.39
N HIS A 73 6.30 -16.51 3.90
CA HIS A 73 6.90 -17.20 2.76
C HIS A 73 6.99 -18.71 2.97
N LEU A 74 7.44 -19.13 4.16
CA LEU A 74 7.51 -20.54 4.51
C LEU A 74 6.12 -21.18 4.53
N VAL A 75 5.14 -20.52 5.13
CA VAL A 75 3.75 -21.01 5.18
C VAL A 75 3.16 -21.19 3.78
N VAL A 76 3.25 -20.16 2.93
CA VAL A 76 2.69 -20.20 1.57
C VAL A 76 3.37 -21.27 0.72
N ASN A 77 4.70 -21.42 0.83
CA ASN A 77 5.42 -22.46 0.10
C ASN A 77 5.06 -23.88 0.57
N VAL A 78 4.80 -24.06 1.87
CA VAL A 78 4.27 -25.34 2.37
C VAL A 78 2.90 -25.62 1.75
N MET A 79 2.00 -24.64 1.75
CA MET A 79 0.65 -24.82 1.18
C MET A 79 0.67 -25.03 -0.34
N HIS A 80 1.63 -24.44 -1.07
CA HIS A 80 1.84 -24.73 -2.49
C HIS A 80 2.05 -26.23 -2.75
N LYS A 81 2.86 -26.88 -1.91
CA LYS A 81 3.12 -28.33 -1.98
C LYS A 81 1.91 -29.19 -1.63
N TYR A 82 0.93 -28.65 -0.89
CA TYR A 82 -0.33 -29.32 -0.56
C TYR A 82 -1.38 -29.24 -1.68
N GLY A 83 -1.00 -28.80 -2.88
CA GLY A 83 -1.88 -28.77 -4.05
C GLY A 83 -2.47 -27.40 -4.35
N MET A 84 -2.00 -26.34 -3.68
CA MET A 84 -2.29 -24.97 -4.08
C MET A 84 -1.35 -24.57 -5.22
N ASP A 85 -1.80 -24.74 -6.45
CA ASP A 85 -1.03 -24.30 -7.62
C ASP A 85 -0.84 -22.77 -7.57
N LEU A 86 0.40 -22.33 -7.40
CA LEU A 86 0.80 -20.93 -7.31
C LEU A 86 2.04 -20.73 -8.16
N THR A 87 2.05 -19.66 -8.95
CA THR A 87 3.29 -19.12 -9.51
C THR A 87 4.10 -18.41 -8.42
N ALA A 88 5.38 -18.15 -8.68
CA ALA A 88 6.24 -17.42 -7.74
C ALA A 88 5.68 -16.02 -7.44
N ASP A 89 5.23 -15.29 -8.46
CA ASP A 89 4.66 -13.96 -8.31
C ASP A 89 3.36 -13.99 -7.49
N GLU A 90 2.51 -15.00 -7.71
CA GLU A 90 1.29 -15.21 -6.91
C GLU A 90 1.61 -15.50 -5.45
N ALA A 91 2.64 -16.30 -5.18
CA ALA A 91 3.09 -16.58 -3.81
C ALA A 91 3.57 -15.30 -3.12
N ASP A 92 4.39 -14.49 -3.79
CA ASP A 92 4.91 -13.24 -3.24
C ASP A 92 3.79 -12.24 -2.93
N MET A 93 2.81 -12.10 -3.84
CA MET A 93 1.63 -11.25 -3.61
C MET A 93 0.82 -11.69 -2.38
N ILE A 94 0.64 -12.99 -2.18
CA ILE A 94 -0.08 -13.51 -1.00
C ILE A 94 0.73 -13.29 0.28
N VAL A 95 2.05 -13.50 0.23
CA VAL A 95 2.94 -13.25 1.38
C VAL A 95 2.88 -11.79 1.82
N ASP A 96 2.98 -10.86 0.86
CA ASP A 96 2.92 -9.43 1.13
C ASP A 96 1.55 -9.03 1.70
N LEU A 97 0.46 -9.55 1.12
CA LEU A 97 -0.88 -9.33 1.66
C LEU A 97 -0.95 -9.79 3.12
N LEU A 98 -0.64 -11.05 3.41
CA LEU A 98 -0.75 -11.64 4.75
C LEU A 98 0.11 -10.90 5.79
N TYR A 99 1.27 -10.39 5.38
CA TYR A 99 2.08 -9.53 6.22
C TYR A 99 1.40 -8.18 6.47
N ASP A 100 0.91 -7.52 5.42
CA ASP A 100 0.24 -6.23 5.47
C ASP A 100 -1.04 -6.27 6.35
N LEU A 101 -1.84 -7.35 6.25
CA LEU A 101 -3.04 -7.53 7.07
C LEU A 101 -2.70 -7.51 8.57
N ARG A 102 -1.58 -8.16 8.93
CA ARG A 102 -1.12 -8.33 10.31
C ARG A 102 -0.48 -7.08 10.89
N GLN A 103 -0.01 -6.16 10.05
CA GLN A 103 0.44 -4.84 10.47
C GLN A 103 -0.72 -3.86 10.72
N GLY A 104 -1.98 -4.29 10.57
CA GLY A 104 -3.14 -3.42 10.74
C GLY A 104 -3.30 -2.40 9.61
N MET A 105 -2.64 -2.64 8.46
CA MET A 105 -2.87 -1.83 7.25
C MET A 105 -4.19 -2.18 6.55
N GLU A 106 -4.87 -3.21 7.02
CA GLU A 106 -6.23 -3.59 6.63
C GLU A 106 -7.25 -2.66 7.32
N ARG A 107 -7.29 -1.39 6.93
CA ARG A 107 -8.30 -0.44 7.46
C ARG A 107 -9.66 -0.58 6.79
N GLU A 108 -9.81 -1.47 5.80
CA GLU A 108 -11.08 -1.72 5.13
C GLU A 108 -11.26 -3.23 4.94
N ALA A 109 -12.29 -3.77 5.60
CA ALA A 109 -12.80 -5.10 5.33
C ALA A 109 -13.29 -5.16 3.87
N GLY A 110 -12.94 -6.23 3.17
CA GLY A 110 -13.57 -6.57 1.89
C GLY A 110 -15.07 -6.83 2.04
#